data_AF-A0A2V8ZZ72-F1
#
_entry.id   AF-A0A2V8ZZ72-F1
#
_cell.length_a   1.000
_cell.length_b   1.000
_cell.length_c   1.000
_cell.angle_alpha   90.00
_cell.angle_beta   90.00
_cell.angle_gamma   90.00
#
_symmetry.space_group_name_H-M   'P 1'
#
loop_
_entity.id
_entity.type
_entity.pdbx_description
1 polymer ?
#
loop_
_entity_poly.entity_id
_entity_poly.type
_entity_poly.pdbx_seq_one_letter_code
_entity_poly.pdbx_strand_id
1 'polypeptide(L)' 'MPCKSCRSVNQSKFSGEIGIHFPGLKNIDKPVVWVFPEVAVCLDCGTAEFAVPEAELRLLAKGDAASAG' A
#
# COMPACT_ATOMS: atom_id res chain seq x y z
N MET A 1 8.77 14.40 -7.51
CA MET A 1 9.11 13.37 -8.53
C MET A 1 8.03 13.40 -9.58
N PRO A 2 8.31 13.14 -10.87
CA PRO A 2 7.26 12.92 -11.86
C PRO A 2 6.56 11.58 -11.61
N CYS A 3 5.29 11.48 -12.01
CA CYS A 3 4.51 10.25 -11.93
C CYS A 3 5.24 9.16 -12.70
N LYS A 4 5.43 7.99 -12.10
CA LYS A 4 6.13 6.87 -12.75
C LYS A 4 5.34 6.29 -13.93
N SER A 5 4.01 6.43 -13.89
CA SER A 5 3.09 5.92 -14.92
C SER A 5 3.02 6.83 -16.16
N CYS A 6 2.72 8.13 -15.99
CA CYS A 6 2.50 9.04 -17.11
C CYS A 6 3.55 10.17 -17.27
N ARG A 7 4.58 10.20 -16.41
CA ARG A 7 5.65 11.22 -16.37
C ARG A 7 5.18 12.64 -16.03
N SER A 8 3.90 12.87 -15.78
CA SER A 8 3.39 14.17 -15.34
C SER A 8 4.02 14.61 -14.01
N VAL A 9 4.25 15.91 -13.87
CA VAL A 9 4.69 16.53 -12.62
C VAL A 9 3.53 16.93 -11.70
N ASN A 10 2.28 16.81 -12.18
CA ASN A 10 1.07 17.14 -11.43
C ASN A 10 0.75 16.04 -10.40
N GLN A 11 1.55 15.99 -9.34
CA GLN A 11 1.37 15.09 -8.20
C GLN A 11 1.11 15.89 -6.94
N SER A 12 0.15 15.42 -6.15
CA SER A 12 -0.16 15.95 -4.82
C SER A 12 -0.10 14.83 -3.79
N LYS A 13 0.03 15.22 -2.52
CA LYS A 13 0.14 14.33 -1.37
C LYS A 13 -1.06 14.50 -0.46
N PHE A 14 -1.58 13.40 0.05
CA PHE A 14 -2.75 13.37 0.92
C PHE A 14 -2.51 12.40 2.08
N SER A 15 -3.03 12.69 3.26
CA SER A 15 -3.08 11.69 4.33
C SER A 15 -4.10 10.62 3.97
N GLY A 16 -3.74 9.35 4.11
CA GLY A 16 -4.62 8.21 3.83
C GLY A 16 -4.72 7.26 5.01
N GLU A 17 -5.80 6.49 5.03
CA GLU A 17 -6.01 5.32 5.88
C GLU A 17 -6.25 4.13 4.96
N ILE A 18 -5.40 3.11 5.03
CA ILE A 18 -5.41 1.98 4.09
C ILE A 18 -5.38 0.68 4.88
N GLY A 19 -6.36 -0.18 4.61
CA GLY A 19 -6.38 -1.56 5.08
C GLY A 19 -5.78 -2.49 4.03
N ILE A 20 -4.70 -3.19 4.39
CA ILE A 20 -4.02 -4.15 3.51
C ILE A 20 -4.43 -5.56 3.92
N HIS A 21 -5.12 -6.26 3.02
CA HIS A 21 -5.53 -7.65 3.19
C HIS A 21 -4.52 -8.60 2.55
N PHE A 22 -4.24 -9.72 3.23
CA PHE A 22 -3.47 -10.81 2.64
C PHE A 22 -4.28 -11.49 1.52
N PRO A 23 -3.65 -11.86 0.38
CA PRO A 23 -4.37 -12.38 -0.76
C PRO A 23 -4.91 -13.81 -0.52
N GLY A 24 -6.07 -14.11 -1.11
CA GLY A 24 -6.65 -15.46 -1.15
C GLY A 24 -7.55 -15.83 0.04
N LEU A 25 -8.47 -16.77 -0.19
CA LEU A 25 -9.50 -17.17 0.78
C LEU A 25 -8.92 -17.76 2.08
N LYS A 26 -7.76 -18.44 2.01
CA LYS A 26 -7.07 -19.00 3.19
C LYS A 26 -6.65 -17.93 4.22
N ASN A 27 -6.69 -16.66 3.84
CA ASN A 27 -6.30 -15.54 4.67
C ASN A 27 -7.49 -14.63 5.04
N ILE A 28 -8.74 -15.05 4.80
CA ILE A 28 -9.93 -14.23 5.08
C ILE A 28 -10.05 -13.85 6.57
N ASP A 29 -9.59 -14.74 7.46
CA ASP A 29 -9.60 -14.52 8.91
C ASP A 29 -8.34 -13.81 9.42
N LYS A 30 -7.36 -13.51 8.54
CA LYS A 30 -6.16 -12.79 8.97
C LYS A 30 -6.50 -11.33 9.28
N PRO A 31 -5.96 -10.76 10.38
CA PRO A 31 -6.14 -9.35 10.67
C PRO A 31 -5.69 -8.46 9.52
N VAL A 32 -6.48 -7.42 9.25
CA VAL A 32 -6.10 -6.36 8.32
C VAL A 32 -4.90 -5.62 8.87
N VAL A 33 -3.88 -5.40 8.03
CA VAL A 33 -2.75 -4.53 8.39
C VAL A 33 -3.14 -3.11 8.02
N TRP A 34 -3.37 -2.27 9.03
CA TRP A 34 -3.72 -0.87 8.85
C TRP A 34 -2.47 -0.01 8.76
N VAL A 35 -2.44 0.89 7.77
CA VAL A 35 -1.41 1.92 7.63
C VAL A 35 -2.03 3.29 7.46
N PHE A 36 -1.35 4.32 7.95
CA PHE A 36 -1.76 5.72 7.85
C PHE A 36 -0.72 6.56 7.10
N PRO A 37 -0.45 6.26 5.81
CA PRO A 37 0.64 6.88 5.08
C PRO A 37 0.24 8.22 4.46
N GLU A 38 1.24 8.95 3.98
CA GLU A 38 1.05 9.94 2.95
C GLU A 38 0.94 9.24 1.58
N VAL A 39 -0.14 9.51 0.85
CA VAL A 39 -0.43 8.96 -0.47
C VAL A 39 -0.10 10.01 -1.53
N ALA A 40 0.85 9.71 -2.41
CA ALA A 40 1.13 10.52 -3.58
C ALA A 40 0.15 10.12 -4.69
N VAL A 41 -0.63 11.08 -5.20
CA VAL A 41 -1.61 10.88 -6.27
C VAL A 41 -1.24 11.78 -7.45
N CYS A 42 -1.12 11.18 -8.64
CA CYS A 42 -1.04 11.95 -9.88
C CYS A 42 -2.43 12.41 -10.31
N LEU A 43 -2.61 13.73 -10.39
CA LEU A 43 -3.90 14.33 -10.72
C LEU A 43 -4.24 14.29 -12.22
N ASP A 44 -3.29 13.87 -13.07
CA ASP A 44 -3.53 13.73 -14.51
C ASP A 44 -3.91 12.30 -14.92
N CYS A 45 -3.37 11.27 -14.24
CA CYS A 45 -3.61 9.87 -14.61
C CYS A 45 -4.19 9.00 -13.49
N GLY A 46 -4.34 9.54 -12.29
CA GLY A 46 -4.93 8.83 -11.14
C GLY A 46 -4.05 7.77 -10.49
N THR A 47 -2.80 7.57 -10.93
CA THR A 47 -1.88 6.65 -10.25
C THR A 47 -1.60 7.14 -8.83
N ALA A 48 -1.76 6.24 -7.85
CA ALA A 48 -1.49 6.50 -6.45
C ALA A 48 -0.38 5.58 -5.94
N GLU A 49 0.56 6.12 -5.18
CA GLU A 49 1.67 5.38 -4.56
C GLU A 49 1.82 5.82 -3.10
N PHE A 50 2.14 4.88 -2.22
CA PHE A 50 2.48 5.16 -0.82
C PHE A 50 3.55 4.18 -0.34
N ALA A 51 4.30 4.59 0.68
CA ALA A 51 5.25 3.71 1.35
C ALA A 51 4.58 3.05 2.56
N VAL A 52 4.69 1.73 2.68
CA VAL A 52 4.30 1.00 3.88
C VAL A 52 5.35 1.28 4.97
N PRO A 53 4.97 1.75 6.17
CA PRO A 53 5.95 1.95 7.24
C PRO A 53 6.60 0.62 7.65
N GLU A 54 7.82 0.70 8.16
CA GLU A 54 8.67 -0.49 8.32
C GLU A 54 8.07 -1.54 9.26
N ALA A 55 7.35 -1.12 10.29
CA ALA A 55 6.70 -2.02 11.24
C ALA A 55 5.63 -2.88 10.54
N GLU A 56 4.73 -2.25 9.79
CA GLU A 56 3.67 -2.91 9.03
C GLU A 56 4.23 -3.71 7.86
N LEU A 57 5.29 -3.22 7.20
CA LEU A 57 5.98 -3.98 6.15
C LEU A 57 6.54 -5.30 6.68
N ARG A 58 7.11 -5.31 7.90
CA ARG A 58 7.55 -6.54 8.56
C ARG A 58 6.39 -7.47 8.92
N LEU A 59 5.21 -6.93 9.25
CA LEU A 59 4.00 -7.73 9.48
C LEU A 59 3.52 -8.41 8.20
N LEU A 60 3.49 -7.66 7.08
CA LEU A 60 3.16 -8.21 5.76
C LEU A 60 4.12 -9.33 5.36
N ALA A 61 5.43 -9.10 5.49
CA ALA A 61 6.44 -10.11 5.16
C ALA A 61 6.30 -11.41 5.98
N LYS A 62 5.95 -11.31 7.28
CA LYS A 62 5.71 -12.48 8.13
C LYS A 62 4.43 -13.23 7.76
N GLY A 63 3.35 -12.51 7.46
CA GLY A 63 2.06 -13.11 7.13
C GLY A 63 2.07 -13.89 5.81
N ASP A 64 2.91 -13.47 4.86
CA ASP A 64 3.13 -14.21 3.60
C ASP A 64 3.88 -15.52 3.83
N ALA A 65 4.98 -15.48 4.60
CA ALA A 65 5.80 -16.67 4.89
C ALA A 65 5.02 -17.79 5.60
N ALA A 66 4.11 -17.44 6.52
CA ALA A 66 3.28 -18.42 7.23
C ALA A 66 2.21 -19.09 6.32
N SER A 67 1.94 -18.54 5.14
CA SER A 67 0.95 -19.07 4.20
C SER A 67 1.55 -19.91 3.07
N ALA A 68 2.88 -20.06 3.04
CA ALA A 68 3.60 -20.88 2.07
C ALA A 68 3.82 -22.34 2.51
N GLY A 69 3.27 -22.73 3.67
CA GLY A 69 3.26 -24.11 4.18
C GLY A 69 1.96 -24.85 3.85
#